data_AF-A0A8J6BJA6-F1
#
_entry.id   AF-A0A8J6BJA6-F1
#
_cell.length_a   1.000
_cell.length_b   1.000
_cell.length_c   1.000
_cell.angle_alpha   90.00
_cell.angle_beta   90.00
_cell.angle_gamma   90.00
#
_symmetry.space_group_name_H-M   'P 1'
#
loop_
_entity.id
_entity.type
_entity.pdbx_description
1 polymer ?
#
loop_
_entity_poly.entity_id
_entity_poly.type
_entity_poly.pdbx_seq_one_letter_code
_entity_poly.pdbx_strand_id
1 'polypeptide(L)'
;MCVFCGQVGIVGRTGAGKSSLTLGLFRILEPATGAIHIDGVDISKLGLHELRSKITIIPQDPVLFFGSLRMNLDPFDNYSDEEIWTAIELAHLKSFVSNLPDGLNHMCSEGGENLRYGL
;
A
#
# COMPACT_ATOMS: atom_id res chain seq x y z
N MET A 1 -0.38 -22.84 -2.70
CA MET A 1 0.42 -21.76 -3.32
C MET A 1 0.17 -21.83 -4.81
N CYS A 2 -0.38 -20.78 -5.41
CA CYS A 2 -0.57 -20.70 -6.86
C CYS A 2 0.51 -19.76 -7.40
N VAL A 3 1.25 -20.16 -8.43
CA VAL A 3 2.27 -19.31 -9.05
C VAL A 3 1.77 -18.93 -10.43
N PHE A 4 1.55 -17.64 -10.64
CA PHE A 4 1.41 -17.03 -11.95
C PHE A 4 2.75 -16.38 -12.32
N CYS A 5 3.06 -16.21 -13.60
CA CYS A 5 4.35 -15.64 -14.01
C CYS A 5 4.60 -14.29 -13.30
N GLY A 6 5.58 -14.25 -12.41
CA GLY A 6 5.91 -13.08 -11.58
C GLY A 6 5.02 -12.82 -10.35
N GLN A 7 4.00 -13.64 -10.07
CA GLN A 7 3.07 -13.46 -8.95
C GLN A 7 2.87 -14.75 -8.16
N VAL A 8 2.92 -14.67 -6.84
CA VAL A 8 2.66 -15.82 -5.94
C VAL A 8 1.42 -15.56 -5.11
N GLY A 9 0.43 -16.44 -5.25
CA GLY A 9 -0.80 -16.46 -4.46
C GLY A 9 -0.70 -17.44 -3.28
N ILE A 10 -1.00 -16.94 -2.08
CA ILE A 10 -0.99 -17.71 -0.83
C ILE A 10 -2.45 -17.99 -0.42
N VAL A 11 -2.83 -19.27 -0.40
CA VAL A 11 -4.21 -19.73 -0.12
C VAL A 11 -4.20 -20.63 1.11
N GLY A 12 -5.20 -20.46 1.98
CA GLY A 12 -5.39 -21.27 3.19
C GLY A 12 -6.65 -20.85 3.94
N ARG A 13 -7.16 -21.71 4.83
CA ARG A 13 -8.34 -21.42 5.66
C ARG A 13 -8.17 -20.14 6.51
N THR A 14 -9.27 -19.58 7.01
CA THR A 14 -9.21 -18.53 8.04
C THR A 14 -8.40 -19.03 9.25
N GLY A 15 -7.54 -18.18 9.80
CA GLY A 15 -6.62 -18.57 10.89
C GLY A 15 -5.35 -19.31 10.46
N ALA A 16 -5.15 -19.60 9.16
CA ALA A 16 -3.94 -20.29 8.68
C ALA A 16 -2.65 -19.43 8.70
N GLY A 17 -2.68 -18.22 9.27
CA GLY A 17 -1.48 -17.36 9.40
C GLY A 17 -1.13 -16.51 8.18
N LYS A 18 -2.00 -16.37 7.18
CA LYS A 18 -1.75 -15.54 5.97
C LYS A 18 -1.47 -14.07 6.32
N SER A 19 -2.30 -13.47 7.17
CA SER A 19 -2.09 -12.09 7.64
C SER A 19 -0.84 -12.00 8.52
N SER A 20 -0.60 -12.99 9.37
CA SER A 20 0.62 -13.08 10.19
C SER A 20 1.90 -13.14 9.35
N LEU A 21 1.87 -13.82 8.20
CA LEU A 21 2.98 -13.86 7.25
C LEU A 21 3.26 -12.48 6.67
N THR A 22 2.23 -11.74 6.23
CA THR A 22 2.39 -10.35 5.74
C THR A 22 2.97 -9.45 6.83
N LEU A 23 2.51 -9.58 8.08
CA LEU A 23 3.06 -8.83 9.22
C LEU A 23 4.52 -9.19 9.52
N GLY A 24 4.91 -10.45 9.31
CA GLY A 24 6.29 -10.91 9.44
C GLY A 24 7.22 -10.34 8.36
N LEU A 25 6.77 -10.34 7.10
CA LEU A 25 7.51 -9.75 5.98
C LEU A 25 7.79 -8.25 6.19
N PHE A 26 6.83 -7.54 6.79
CA PHE A 26 6.98 -6.11 7.11
C PHE A 26 7.69 -5.82 8.44
N ARG A 27 8.10 -6.88 9.15
CA ARG A 27 8.65 -6.84 10.51
C ARG A 27 7.81 -5.95 11.43
N ILE A 28 6.48 -6.08 11.33
CA ILE A 28 5.55 -5.60 12.36
C ILE A 28 5.51 -6.64 13.49
N LEU A 29 5.64 -7.91 13.14
CA LEU A 29 5.89 -9.02 14.07
C LEU A 29 7.26 -9.61 13.73
N GLU A 30 8.15 -9.69 14.73
CA GLU A 30 9.43 -10.39 14.56
C GLU A 30 9.21 -11.91 14.57
N PRO A 31 9.98 -12.68 13.78
CA PRO A 31 9.84 -14.13 13.72
C PRO A 31 10.20 -14.76 15.07
N ALA A 32 9.31 -15.61 15.60
CA ALA A 32 9.57 -16.33 16.85
C ALA A 32 10.75 -17.32 16.71
N THR A 33 10.92 -17.88 15.51
CA THR A 33 12.02 -18.79 15.14
C THR A 33 12.32 -18.68 13.65
N GLY A 34 13.55 -18.98 13.25
CA GLY A 34 13.98 -18.92 11.85
C GLY A 34 14.35 -17.52 11.39
N ALA A 35 14.48 -17.32 10.08
CA ALA A 35 14.84 -16.05 9.47
C ALA A 35 14.17 -15.88 8.11
N ILE A 36 13.87 -14.63 7.74
CA ILE A 36 13.33 -14.27 6.43
C ILE A 36 14.47 -13.65 5.61
N HIS A 37 14.67 -14.15 4.40
CA HIS A 37 15.69 -13.64 3.48
C HIS A 37 15.01 -13.07 2.25
N ILE A 38 15.41 -11.86 1.86
CA ILE A 38 15.02 -11.23 0.58
C ILE A 38 16.30 -11.04 -0.22
N ASP A 39 16.36 -11.60 -1.43
CA ASP A 39 17.54 -11.59 -2.30
C ASP A 39 18.82 -12.10 -1.60
N GLY A 40 18.68 -13.08 -0.72
CA GLY A 40 19.78 -13.66 0.07
C GLY A 40 20.19 -12.85 1.30
N VAL A 41 19.58 -11.69 1.55
CA VAL A 41 19.84 -10.86 2.71
C VAL A 41 18.83 -11.15 3.82
N ASP A 42 19.33 -11.47 5.01
CA ASP A 42 18.52 -11.59 6.22
C ASP A 42 17.93 -10.22 6.62
N ILE A 43 16.62 -10.09 6.50
CA ILE A 43 15.95 -8.80 6.70
C ILE A 43 15.96 -8.34 8.17
N SER A 44 16.27 -9.22 9.12
CA SER A 44 16.40 -8.85 10.53
C SER A 44 17.60 -7.92 10.78
N LYS A 45 18.58 -7.95 9.88
CA LYS A 45 19.81 -7.13 9.95
C LYS A 45 19.65 -5.75 9.29
N LEU A 46 18.57 -5.53 8.55
CA LEU A 46 18.28 -4.25 7.90
C LEU A 46 17.56 -3.29 8.84
N GLY A 47 17.74 -1.99 8.61
CA GLY A 47 16.91 -0.97 9.25
C GLY A 47 15.46 -1.05 8.77
N LEU A 48 14.48 -0.86 9.66
CA LEU A 48 13.06 -0.95 9.29
C LEU A 48 12.67 0.04 8.18
N HIS A 49 13.23 1.25 8.18
CA HIS A 49 12.98 2.24 7.14
C HIS A 49 13.48 1.76 5.77
N GLU A 50 14.69 1.22 5.72
CA GLU A 50 15.27 0.67 4.49
C GLU A 50 14.42 -0.47 3.95
N LEU A 51 14.09 -1.46 4.79
CA LEU A 51 13.25 -2.59 4.40
C LEU A 51 11.89 -2.14 3.88
N ARG A 52 11.19 -1.27 4.62
CA ARG A 52 9.83 -0.83 4.29
C ARG A 52 9.79 0.12 3.09
N SER A 53 10.90 0.78 2.75
CA SER A 53 10.99 1.58 1.52
C SER A 53 11.04 0.73 0.23
N LYS A 54 11.33 -0.57 0.34
CA LYS A 54 11.50 -1.49 -0.80
C LYS A 54 10.35 -2.48 -0.97
N ILE A 55 9.36 -2.46 -0.08
CA ILE A 55 8.20 -3.36 -0.11
C ILE A 55 6.94 -2.52 0.02
N THR A 56 5.96 -2.77 -0.84
CA THR A 56 4.65 -2.11 -0.78
C THR A 56 3.58 -3.10 -0.35
N ILE A 57 2.67 -2.69 0.55
CA ILE A 57 1.45 -3.46 0.87
C ILE A 57 0.23 -2.67 0.46
N ILE A 58 -0.82 -3.41 0.09
CA ILE A 58 -2.18 -2.89 0.02
C ILE A 58 -2.92 -3.52 1.22
N PRO A 59 -3.36 -2.73 2.20
CA PRO A 59 -4.08 -3.25 3.36
C PRO A 59 -5.44 -3.83 2.93
N GLN A 60 -6.01 -4.72 3.75
CA GLN A 60 -7.33 -5.30 3.49
C GLN A 60 -8.42 -4.23 3.53
N ASP A 61 -8.34 -3.30 4.49
CA ASP A 61 -9.20 -2.12 4.59
C ASP A 61 -8.37 -0.88 4.23
N PRO A 62 -8.73 -0.11 3.20
CA PRO A 62 -8.03 1.12 2.86
C PRO A 62 -8.24 2.18 3.94
N VAL A 63 -7.17 2.91 4.27
CA VAL A 63 -7.21 4.02 5.22
C VAL A 63 -6.81 5.28 4.47
N LEU A 64 -7.68 6.30 4.56
CA LEU A 64 -7.39 7.66 4.12
C LEU A 64 -7.31 8.57 5.34
N PHE A 65 -6.31 9.42 5.33
CA PHE A 65 -6.10 10.45 6.34
C PHE A 65 -6.86 11.72 5.96
N PHE A 66 -7.25 12.48 6.97
CA PHE A 66 -7.79 13.81 6.75
C PHE A 66 -6.74 14.69 6.08
N GLY A 67 -7.09 15.28 4.93
CA GLY A 67 -6.17 16.07 4.12
C GLY A 67 -6.56 16.06 2.64
N SER A 68 -5.75 16.69 1.79
CA SER A 68 -5.99 16.61 0.34
C SER A 68 -5.74 15.18 -0.19
N LEU A 69 -6.35 14.86 -1.32
CA LEU A 69 -6.05 13.63 -2.04
C LEU A 69 -4.56 13.56 -2.42
N ARG A 70 -3.97 14.69 -2.82
CA ARG A 70 -2.53 14.86 -3.08
C ARG A 70 -1.66 14.43 -1.89
N MET A 71 -2.03 14.84 -0.68
CA MET A 71 -1.30 14.49 0.55
C MET A 71 -1.46 13.02 0.90
N ASN A 72 -2.62 12.41 0.64
CA ASN A 72 -2.81 10.97 0.83
C ASN A 72 -2.01 10.11 -0.15
N LEU A 73 -1.79 10.60 -1.39
CA LEU A 73 -1.04 9.90 -2.43
C LEU A 73 0.47 10.05 -2.26
N ASP A 74 0.95 11.24 -1.91
CA ASP A 74 2.36 11.51 -1.67
C ASP A 74 2.54 12.52 -0.51
N PRO A 75 2.55 12.05 0.74
CA PRO A 75 2.59 12.90 1.93
C PRO A 75 3.94 13.61 2.14
N PHE A 76 4.97 13.23 1.38
CA PHE A 76 6.31 13.79 1.49
C PHE A 76 6.65 14.75 0.35
N ASP A 77 5.71 14.98 -0.57
CA ASP A 77 5.88 15.89 -1.72
C ASP A 77 7.11 15.54 -2.58
N ASN A 78 7.34 14.24 -2.78
CA ASN A 78 8.48 13.74 -3.56
C ASN A 78 8.21 13.71 -5.07
N TYR A 79 6.96 13.77 -5.50
CA TYR A 79 6.56 13.60 -6.91
C TYR A 79 5.82 14.81 -7.45
N SER A 80 5.95 15.05 -8.75
CA SER A 80 5.19 16.07 -9.46
C SER A 80 3.71 15.70 -9.63
N ASP A 81 2.86 16.69 -9.86
CA ASP A 81 1.44 16.45 -10.13
C ASP A 81 1.27 15.61 -11.41
N GLU A 82 2.13 15.77 -12.42
CA GLU A 82 2.12 14.95 -13.63
C GLU A 82 2.37 13.46 -13.35
N GLU A 83 3.34 13.15 -12.49
CA GLU A 83 3.62 11.77 -12.07
C GLU A 83 2.44 11.17 -11.30
N ILE A 84 1.79 11.98 -10.44
CA ILE A 84 0.63 11.55 -9.66
C ILE A 84 -0.58 11.31 -10.56
N TRP A 85 -0.85 12.20 -11.52
CA TRP A 85 -1.90 11.98 -12.51
C TRP A 85 -1.65 10.74 -13.36
N THR A 86 -0.38 10.46 -13.70
CA THR A 86 0.00 9.23 -14.39
C THR A 86 -0.31 8.00 -13.53
N ALA A 87 0.02 8.03 -12.23
CA ALA A 87 -0.30 6.94 -11.31
C ALA A 87 -1.81 6.73 -11.14
N ILE A 88 -2.59 7.82 -11.04
CA ILE A 88 -4.06 7.80 -10.96
C ILE A 88 -4.68 7.21 -12.24
N GLU A 89 -4.11 7.52 -13.41
CA GLU A 89 -4.53 6.96 -14.69
C GLU A 89 -4.27 5.46 -14.79
N LEU A 90 -3.08 5.01 -14.38
CA LEU A 90 -2.73 3.58 -14.30
C LEU A 90 -3.60 2.82 -13.29
N ALA A 91 -4.09 3.50 -12.25
CA ALA A 91 -5.06 2.96 -11.28
C ALA A 91 -6.52 3.03 -11.77
N HIS A 92 -6.77 3.53 -12.99
CA HIS A 92 -8.12 3.72 -13.56
C HIS A 92 -9.02 4.70 -12.78
N LEU A 93 -8.43 5.62 -12.00
CA LEU A 93 -9.16 6.59 -11.17
C LEU A 93 -9.23 7.99 -11.77
N LYS A 94 -8.63 8.22 -12.95
CA LYS A 94 -8.51 9.56 -13.57
C LYS A 94 -9.87 10.24 -13.77
N SER A 95 -10.86 9.52 -14.29
CA SER A 95 -12.20 10.06 -14.50
C SER A 95 -12.88 10.43 -13.18
N PHE A 96 -12.75 9.59 -12.16
CA PHE A 96 -13.28 9.86 -10.83
C PHE A 96 -12.64 11.12 -10.23
N VAL A 97 -11.31 11.18 -10.18
CA VAL A 97 -10.58 12.30 -9.58
C VAL A 97 -10.82 13.61 -10.35
N SER A 98 -10.91 13.56 -11.69
CA SER A 98 -11.19 14.75 -12.51
C SER A 98 -12.59 15.33 -12.28
N ASN A 99 -13.53 14.52 -11.79
CA ASN A 99 -14.89 14.96 -11.47
C ASN A 99 -15.04 15.50 -10.03
N LEU A 100 -13.99 15.36 -9.20
CA LEU A 100 -13.97 15.99 -7.88
C LEU A 100 -13.81 17.51 -8.04
N PRO A 101 -14.53 18.34 -7.27
CA PRO A 101 -14.51 19.79 -7.40
C PRO A 101 -13.11 20.42 -7.43
N ASP A 102 -12.18 19.86 -6.66
CA ASP A 102 -10.81 20.38 -6.50
C ASP A 102 -9.73 19.40 -7.01
N GLY A 103 -10.11 18.33 -7.71
CA GLY A 103 -9.18 17.33 -8.24
C GLY A 103 -8.24 16.75 -7.17
N LEU A 104 -6.93 16.91 -7.35
CA LEU A 104 -5.90 16.48 -6.38
C LEU A 104 -6.00 17.21 -5.03
N ASN A 105 -6.55 18.43 -5.02
CA ASN A 105 -6.72 19.21 -3.80
C ASN A 105 -8.02 18.90 -3.07
N HIS A 106 -8.84 17.98 -3.59
CA HIS A 106 -10.08 17.55 -2.93
C HIS A 106 -9.81 17.04 -1.51
N MET A 107 -10.53 17.60 -0.55
CA MET A 107 -10.37 17.26 0.86
C MET A 107 -11.01 15.90 1.17
N CYS A 108 -10.20 14.95 1.61
CA CYS A 108 -10.61 13.64 2.07
C CYS A 108 -11.01 13.71 3.56
N SER A 109 -12.14 13.12 3.91
CA SER A 109 -12.48 12.88 5.31
C SER A 109 -11.70 11.68 5.85
N GLU A 110 -11.54 11.60 7.18
CA GLU A 110 -10.93 10.45 7.83
C GLU A 110 -11.68 9.17 7.43
N GLY A 111 -10.93 8.12 7.05
CA GLY A 111 -11.52 6.86 6.56
C GLY A 111 -12.20 6.94 5.19
N GLY A 112 -12.10 8.08 4.49
CA GLY A 112 -12.52 8.24 3.10
C GLY A 112 -14.02 8.22 2.87
N GLU A 113 -14.84 8.50 3.88
CA GLU A 113 -16.31 8.40 3.79
C GLU A 113 -16.87 9.20 2.59
N ASN A 114 -16.29 10.35 2.30
CA ASN A 114 -16.73 11.21 1.21
C ASN A 114 -16.28 10.75 -0.19
N LEU A 115 -15.48 9.69 -0.30
CA LEU A 115 -15.05 9.09 -1.58
C LEU A 115 -15.71 7.73 -1.87
N ARG A 116 -16.38 7.12 -0.89
CA ARG A 116 -16.96 5.76 -0.99
C ARG A 116 -18.01 5.58 -2.08
N TYR A 117 -18.63 6.65 -2.56
CA TYR A 117 -19.67 6.59 -3.59
C TYR A 117 -19.12 6.67 -5.02
N GLY A 118 -17.81 6.89 -5.20
CA GLY A 118 -17.19 6.90 -6.53
C GLY A 118 -15.88 6.12 -6.67
N LEU A 119 -15.49 5.37 -5.63
CA LEU A 119 -14.47 4.33 -5.66
C LEU A 119 -15.10 2.93 -5.75
#